data_AF-A0A924PAK6-F1
#
_entry.id   AF-A0A924PAK6-F1
#
_cell.length_a   1.000
_cell.length_b   1.000
_cell.length_c   1.000
_cell.angle_alpha   90.00
_cell.angle_beta   90.00
_cell.angle_gamma   90.00
#
_symmetry.space_group_name_H-M   'P 1'
#
loop_
_entity.id
_entity.type
_entity.pdbx_description
1 polymer ?
#
loop_
_entity_poly.entity_id
_entity_poly.type
_entity_poly.pdbx_seq_one_letter_code
_entity_poly.pdbx_strand_id
1 'polypeptide(L)'
;MTLFQTLKAEHEKVSDIMEKLEKTTEEKTRDITLEAYEEHALCEHLISQLDALEKSDETWTAKFSALKELVEHHVEEEEGDMFKKMRKTFEKSDFEAMNDEFSALKKRFKLTIVSPAELKKAERKSRIA
;
A
#
# COMPACT_ATOMS: atom_id res chain seq x y z
N MET A 1 -15.05 -8.67 -10.43
CA MET A 1 -14.03 -8.08 -9.54
C MET A 1 -13.26 -7.08 -10.37
N THR A 2 -13.08 -5.84 -9.90
CA THR A 2 -12.24 -4.87 -10.62
C THR A 2 -10.78 -5.25 -10.44
N LEU A 3 -9.90 -4.75 -11.32
CA LEU A 3 -8.49 -5.13 -11.33
C LEU A 3 -7.77 -4.71 -10.03
N PHE A 4 -8.20 -3.60 -9.42
CA PHE A 4 -7.52 -2.96 -8.28
C PHE A 4 -8.32 -3.01 -6.98
N GLN A 5 -9.36 -3.85 -6.90
CA GLN A 5 -10.25 -3.93 -5.73
C GLN A 5 -9.48 -4.22 -4.43
N THR A 6 -8.45 -5.04 -4.51
CA THR A 6 -7.59 -5.38 -3.37
C THR A 6 -6.68 -4.22 -2.98
N LEU A 7 -6.00 -3.60 -3.95
CA LEU A 7 -5.06 -2.50 -3.72
C LEU A 7 -5.76 -1.30 -3.05
N LYS A 8 -6.97 -0.96 -3.53
CA LYS A 8 -7.82 0.05 -2.90
C LYS A 8 -8.15 -0.28 -1.44
N ALA A 9 -8.56 -1.53 -1.18
CA ALA A 9 -8.96 -1.93 0.16
C ALA A 9 -7.76 -2.01 1.14
N GLU A 10 -6.56 -2.31 0.65
CA GLU A 10 -5.33 -2.25 1.45
C GLU A 10 -4.95 -0.80 1.78
N HIS A 11 -4.93 0.11 0.80
CA HIS A 11 -4.63 1.53 1.05
C HIS A 11 -5.60 2.19 2.03
N GLU A 12 -6.91 1.98 1.87
CA GLU A 12 -7.92 2.53 2.80
C GLU A 12 -7.64 2.10 4.25
N LYS A 13 -7.28 0.83 4.46
CA LYS A 13 -6.99 0.29 5.80
C LYS A 13 -5.69 0.82 6.39
N VAL A 14 -4.66 0.98 5.57
CA VAL A 14 -3.38 1.56 5.99
C VAL A 14 -3.60 3.02 6.41
N SER A 15 -4.38 3.78 5.64
CA SER A 15 -4.72 5.18 5.93
C SER A 15 -5.43 5.37 7.28
N ASP A 16 -6.42 4.52 7.58
CA ASP A 16 -7.13 4.53 8.88
C ASP A 16 -6.19 4.31 10.07
N ILE A 17 -5.18 3.44 9.90
CA ILE A 17 -4.19 3.14 10.93
C ILE A 17 -3.22 4.31 11.12
N MET A 18 -2.83 4.98 10.02
CA MET A 18 -1.95 6.15 10.06
C MET A 18 -2.58 7.36 10.74
N GLU A 19 -3.90 7.52 10.69
CA GLU A 19 -4.60 8.61 11.40
C GLU A 19 -4.42 8.52 12.92
N LYS A 20 -4.26 7.30 13.43
CA LYS A 20 -3.99 7.05 14.85
C LYS A 20 -2.56 7.46 15.21
N LEU A 21 -1.61 7.42 14.26
CA LEU A 21 -0.21 7.85 14.44
C LEU A 21 -0.07 9.37 14.51
N GLU A 22 -0.75 10.12 13.64
CA GLU A 22 -0.63 11.58 13.58
C GLU A 22 -0.90 12.23 14.96
N LYS A 23 -1.92 11.72 15.66
CA LYS A 23 -2.39 12.25 16.95
C LYS A 23 -1.41 12.07 18.12
N THR A 24 -0.29 11.37 17.91
CA THR A 24 0.62 10.94 19.00
C THR A 24 2.08 11.36 18.82
N THR A 25 2.44 12.13 17.79
CA THR A 25 3.86 12.19 17.35
C THR A 25 4.46 13.59 17.12
N GLU A 26 5.80 13.65 17.17
CA GLU A 26 6.65 14.82 16.93
C GLU A 26 6.59 15.32 15.45
N GLU A 27 6.97 16.58 15.19
CA GLU A 27 6.90 17.29 13.90
C GLU A 27 7.36 16.46 12.68
N LYS A 28 8.52 15.79 12.76
CA LYS A 28 9.03 14.96 11.65
C LYS A 28 8.19 13.74 11.32
N THR A 29 7.33 13.30 12.24
CA THR A 29 6.41 12.18 11.99
C THR A 29 5.15 12.70 11.33
N ARG A 30 4.71 13.91 11.69
CA ARG A 30 3.62 14.60 11.02
C ARG A 30 3.89 14.80 9.53
N ASP A 31 5.09 15.24 9.15
CA ASP A 31 5.41 15.45 7.72
C ASP A 31 5.29 14.16 6.90
N ILE A 32 5.93 13.07 7.36
CA ILE A 32 5.87 11.75 6.69
C ILE A 32 4.44 11.21 6.65
N THR A 33 3.65 11.45 7.71
CA THR A 33 2.24 11.04 7.72
C THR A 33 1.41 11.85 6.72
N LEU A 34 1.61 13.16 6.61
CA LEU A 34 0.92 13.99 5.62
C LEU A 34 1.29 13.63 4.19
N GLU A 35 2.56 13.33 3.94
CA GLU A 35 3.03 12.84 2.64
C GLU A 35 2.34 11.53 2.27
N ALA A 36 2.34 10.53 3.16
CA ALA A 36 1.63 9.27 2.95
C ALA A 36 0.13 9.44 2.64
N TYR A 37 -0.55 10.42 3.27
CA TYR A 37 -1.94 10.74 2.97
C TYR A 37 -2.15 11.22 1.53
N GLU A 38 -1.31 12.15 1.07
CA GLU A 38 -1.41 12.67 -0.29
C GLU A 38 -1.02 11.59 -1.32
N GLU A 39 -0.04 10.75 -1.03
CA GLU A 39 0.34 9.62 -1.88
C GLU A 39 -0.78 8.58 -2.00
N HIS A 40 -1.49 8.26 -0.92
CA HIS A 40 -2.68 7.41 -0.96
C HIS A 40 -3.76 8.00 -1.86
N ALA A 41 -4.07 9.30 -1.70
CA ALA A 41 -5.07 9.99 -2.52
C ALA A 41 -4.69 9.97 -4.01
N LEU A 42 -3.41 10.20 -4.32
CA LEU A 42 -2.89 10.13 -5.69
C LEU A 42 -2.96 8.70 -6.26
N CYS A 43 -2.65 7.68 -5.45
CA CYS A 43 -2.81 6.28 -5.84
C CYS A 43 -4.27 5.94 -6.15
N GLU A 44 -5.20 6.31 -5.28
CA GLU A 44 -6.63 6.10 -5.49
C GLU A 44 -7.14 6.79 -6.75
N HIS A 45 -6.66 8.02 -7.00
CA HIS A 45 -6.99 8.78 -8.19
C HIS A 45 -6.54 8.04 -9.46
N LEU A 46 -5.29 7.61 -9.53
CA LEU A 46 -4.73 6.85 -10.66
C LEU A 46 -5.45 5.51 -10.85
N ILE A 47 -5.77 4.81 -9.77
CA ILE A 47 -6.55 3.57 -9.84
C ILE A 47 -7.94 3.84 -10.43
N SER A 48 -8.62 4.92 -10.03
CA SER A 48 -9.94 5.27 -10.59
C SER A 48 -9.87 5.55 -12.10
N GLN A 49 -8.80 6.21 -12.56
CA GLN A 49 -8.59 6.46 -13.99
C GLN A 49 -8.35 5.14 -14.73
N LEU A 50 -7.51 4.26 -14.18
CA LEU A 50 -7.22 2.95 -14.77
C LEU A 50 -8.44 2.02 -14.81
N ASP A 51 -9.31 2.08 -13.81
CA ASP A 51 -10.59 1.34 -13.77
C ASP A 51 -11.60 1.85 -14.81
N ALA A 52 -11.52 3.13 -15.21
CA ALA A 52 -12.39 3.76 -16.18
C ALA A 52 -11.90 3.64 -17.64
N LEU A 53 -10.66 3.19 -17.85
CA LEU A 53 -10.04 3.07 -19.17
C LEU A 53 -9.99 1.61 -19.61
N GLU A 54 -10.20 1.40 -20.92
CA GLU A 54 -9.88 0.12 -21.56
C GLU A 54 -8.36 -0.08 -21.56
N LYS A 55 -7.92 -1.34 -21.40
CA LYS A 55 -6.48 -1.65 -21.40
C LYS A 55 -5.76 -1.33 -22.71
N SER A 56 -6.52 -1.22 -23.81
CA SER A 56 -6.02 -0.82 -25.12
C SER A 56 -5.88 0.69 -25.30
N ASP A 57 -6.34 1.50 -24.33
CA ASP A 57 -6.13 2.94 -24.36
C ASP A 57 -4.63 3.26 -24.35
N GLU A 58 -4.21 4.21 -25.19
CA GLU A 58 -2.80 4.55 -25.38
C GLU A 58 -2.12 5.06 -24.10
N THR A 59 -2.90 5.64 -23.18
CA THR A 59 -2.41 6.17 -21.91
C THR A 59 -2.46 5.17 -20.77
N TRP A 60 -3.15 4.04 -20.93
CA TRP A 60 -3.37 3.06 -19.86
C TRP A 60 -2.04 2.57 -19.27
N THR A 61 -1.11 2.14 -20.13
CA THR A 61 0.20 1.63 -19.71
C THR A 61 1.02 2.71 -19.01
N ALA A 62 0.98 3.95 -19.50
CA ALA A 62 1.70 5.07 -18.88
C ALA A 62 1.18 5.38 -17.47
N LYS A 63 -0.15 5.39 -17.29
CA LYS A 63 -0.78 5.57 -15.97
C LYS A 63 -0.47 4.40 -15.02
N PHE A 64 -0.45 3.18 -15.52
CA PHE A 64 -0.10 2.01 -14.72
C PHE A 64 1.35 2.07 -14.25
N SER A 65 2.30 2.48 -15.11
CA SER A 65 3.69 2.68 -14.71
C SER A 65 3.83 3.77 -13.65
N ALA A 66 3.13 4.90 -13.80
CA ALA A 66 3.15 5.97 -12.80
C ALA A 66 2.58 5.51 -11.44
N LEU A 67 1.47 4.74 -11.45
CA LEU A 67 0.92 4.14 -10.23
C LEU A 67 1.92 3.19 -9.57
N LYS A 68 2.61 2.37 -10.37
CA LYS A 68 3.62 1.43 -9.87
C LYS A 68 4.77 2.18 -9.17
N GLU A 69 5.32 3.21 -9.81
CA GLU A 69 6.41 4.01 -9.23
C GLU A 69 5.98 4.69 -7.92
N LEU A 70 4.77 5.26 -7.90
CA LEU A 70 4.20 5.89 -6.71
C LEU A 70 4.02 4.87 -5.57
N VAL A 71 3.44 3.69 -5.84
CA VAL A 71 3.25 2.65 -4.82
C VAL A 71 4.59 2.10 -4.32
N GLU A 72 5.56 1.88 -5.21
CA GLU A 72 6.89 1.39 -4.81
C GLU A 72 7.59 2.40 -3.89
N HIS A 73 7.57 3.69 -4.25
CA HIS A 73 8.16 4.74 -3.41
C HIS A 73 7.47 4.82 -2.05
N HIS A 74 6.14 4.90 -2.05
CA HIS A 74 5.32 4.97 -0.85
C HIS A 74 5.62 3.82 0.12
N VAL A 75 5.66 2.58 -0.37
CA VAL A 75 5.97 1.40 0.46
C VAL A 75 7.39 1.46 1.03
N GLU A 76 8.37 1.94 0.26
CA GLU A 76 9.75 2.12 0.75
C GLU A 76 9.82 3.11 1.92
N GLU A 77 9.06 4.21 1.87
CA GLU A 77 8.99 5.19 2.96
C GLU A 77 8.27 4.66 4.19
N GLU A 78 7.18 3.91 3.98
CA GLU A 78 6.48 3.22 5.05
C GLU A 78 7.40 2.23 5.79
N GLU A 79 7.99 1.27 5.08
CA GLU A 79 8.87 0.26 5.67
C GLU A 79 10.13 0.86 6.29
N GLY A 80 10.65 1.88 5.61
CA GLY A 80 11.88 2.59 5.95
C GLY A 80 11.71 3.44 7.20
N ASP A 81 10.87 4.46 7.17
CA ASP A 81 10.89 5.51 8.17
C ASP A 81 9.68 5.43 9.11
N MET A 82 8.48 5.23 8.56
CA MET A 82 7.25 5.15 9.34
C MET A 82 7.26 3.92 10.27
N PHE A 83 7.60 2.74 9.76
CA PHE A 83 7.58 1.50 10.53
C PHE A 83 8.65 1.50 11.62
N LYS A 84 9.81 2.14 11.37
CA LYS A 84 10.83 2.35 12.43
C LYS A 84 10.30 3.22 13.56
N LYS A 85 9.48 4.23 13.26
CA LYS A 85 8.85 5.09 14.26
C LYS A 85 7.76 4.36 15.02
N MET A 86 6.86 3.66 14.32
CA MET A 86 5.83 2.81 14.94
C MET A 86 6.44 1.83 15.94
N ARG A 87 7.54 1.14 15.60
CA ARG A 87 8.22 0.21 16.52
C ARG A 87 8.73 0.85 17.82
N LYS A 88 8.88 2.17 17.88
CA LYS A 88 9.31 2.90 19.08
C LYS A 88 8.14 3.45 19.89
N THR A 89 6.98 3.66 19.26
CA THR A 89 5.83 4.34 19.86
C THR A 89 4.67 3.41 20.16
N PHE A 90 4.48 2.35 19.38
CA PHE A 90 3.35 1.43 19.49
C PHE A 90 3.61 0.35 20.53
N GLU A 91 2.56 -0.02 21.25
CA GLU A 91 2.57 -1.19 22.12
C GLU A 91 2.31 -2.46 21.31
N LYS A 92 2.59 -3.61 21.93
CA LYS A 92 2.35 -4.91 21.30
C LYS A 92 0.88 -5.09 20.87
N SER A 93 -0.06 -4.59 21.66
CA SER A 93 -1.50 -4.64 21.36
C SER A 93 -1.87 -3.88 20.11
N ASP A 94 -1.18 -2.77 19.81
CA ASP A 94 -1.45 -1.99 18.59
C ASP A 94 -1.05 -2.80 17.35
N PHE A 95 0.12 -3.45 17.40
CA PHE A 95 0.58 -4.35 16.34
C PHE A 95 -0.33 -5.58 16.16
N GLU A 96 -0.83 -6.14 17.26
CA GLU A 96 -1.77 -7.26 17.22
C GLU A 96 -3.09 -6.85 16.54
N ALA A 97 -3.65 -5.70 16.91
CA ALA A 97 -4.85 -5.15 16.29
C ALA A 97 -4.66 -4.89 14.79
N MET A 98 -3.54 -4.28 14.39
CA MET A 98 -3.19 -4.09 12.98
C MET A 98 -3.12 -5.44 12.24
N ASN A 99 -2.42 -6.42 12.81
CA ASN A 99 -2.27 -7.73 12.19
C ASN A 99 -3.62 -8.45 12.01
N ASP A 100 -4.54 -8.32 12.96
CA ASP A 100 -5.89 -8.89 12.87
C ASP A 100 -6.70 -8.24 11.75
N GLU A 101 -6.64 -6.92 11.61
CA GLU A 101 -7.30 -6.17 10.52
C GLU A 101 -6.75 -6.59 9.14
N PHE A 102 -5.42 -6.61 8.96
CA PHE A 102 -4.80 -7.06 7.71
C PHE A 102 -5.09 -8.54 7.41
N SER A 103 -5.10 -9.40 8.43
CA SER A 103 -5.41 -10.82 8.26
C SER A 103 -6.87 -11.04 7.82
N ALA A 104 -7.81 -10.26 8.38
CA ALA A 104 -9.20 -10.29 7.96
C ALA A 104 -9.37 -9.81 6.51
N LEU A 105 -8.65 -8.75 6.12
CA LEU A 105 -8.63 -8.24 4.76
C LEU A 105 -8.11 -9.28 3.76
N LYS A 106 -6.97 -9.91 4.07
CA LYS A 106 -6.39 -10.97 3.24
C LYS A 106 -7.33 -12.15 3.04
N LYS A 107 -8.01 -12.58 4.11
CA LYS A 107 -9.05 -13.63 4.04
C LYS A 107 -10.22 -13.22 3.14
N ARG A 108 -10.69 -11.97 3.27
CA ARG A 108 -11.78 -11.41 2.45
C ARG A 108 -11.45 -11.44 0.96
N PHE A 109 -10.20 -11.13 0.60
CA PHE A 109 -9.75 -11.09 -0.80
C PHE A 109 -9.07 -12.38 -1.28
N LYS A 110 -9.04 -13.44 -0.46
CA LYS A 110 -8.36 -14.73 -0.76
C LYS A 110 -6.91 -14.55 -1.18
N LEU A 111 -6.22 -13.58 -0.59
CA LEU A 111 -4.81 -13.32 -0.85
C LEU A 111 -3.93 -14.33 -0.12
N THR A 112 -2.93 -14.85 -0.83
CA THR A 112 -1.83 -15.60 -0.23
C THR A 112 -0.66 -14.65 -0.03
N ILE A 113 -0.17 -14.52 1.20
CA ILE A 113 1.10 -13.83 1.44
C ILE A 113 2.19 -14.72 0.87
N VAL A 114 2.85 -14.25 -0.18
CA VAL A 114 4.10 -14.81 -0.68
C VAL A 114 5.24 -14.03 -0.05
N SER A 115 6.24 -14.73 0.47
CA SER A 115 7.43 -14.06 1.00
C SER A 115 8.17 -13.28 -0.11
N PRO A 116 9.00 -12.27 0.21
CA PRO A 116 9.83 -11.59 -0.79
C PRO A 116 10.68 -12.53 -1.65
N ALA A 117 11.09 -13.67 -1.08
CA ALA A 117 11.81 -14.72 -1.80
C ALA A 117 10.91 -15.46 -2.81
N GLU A 118 9.65 -15.70 -2.48
CA GLU A 118 8.68 -16.32 -3.38
C GLU A 118 8.23 -15.36 -4.48
N LEU A 119 8.12 -14.06 -4.18
CA LEU A 119 7.80 -13.00 -5.13
C LEU A 119 8.90 -12.90 -6.21
N LYS A 120 10.17 -12.78 -5.79
CA LYS A 120 11.32 -12.80 -6.72
C LYS A 120 11.37 -14.06 -7.58
N LYS A 121 10.97 -15.21 -7.03
CA LYS A 121 10.91 -16.49 -7.78
C LYS A 121 9.80 -16.47 -8.83
N ALA A 122 8.65 -15.88 -8.53
CA ALA A 122 7.52 -15.74 -9.45
C ALA A 122 7.83 -14.77 -10.61
N GLU A 123 8.41 -13.60 -10.32
CA GLU A 123 8.84 -12.61 -11.33
C GLU A 123 9.88 -13.19 -12.28
N ARG A 124 10.84 -13.95 -11.74
CA ARG A 124 11.87 -14.61 -12.54
C ARG A 124 11.27 -15.68 -13.46
N LYS A 125 10.20 -16.36 -13.03
CA LYS A 125 9.52 -17.39 -13.83
C LYS A 125 8.66 -16.78 -14.94
N SER A 126 8.06 -15.60 -14.74
CA SER A 126 7.26 -14.93 -15.78
C SER A 126 8.10 -14.30 -16.89
N ARG A 127 9.33 -13.86 -16.60
CA ARG A 127 10.26 -13.29 -17.61
C ARG A 127 10.85 -14.33 -18.58
N ILE A 128 10.70 -15.62 -18.31
CA ILE A 128 11.29 -16.73 -19.11
C ILE A 128 10.19 -17.52 -19.85
N ALA A 129 8.93 -17.11 -19.71
CA ALA A 129 7.76 -17.73 -20.35
C ALA A 129 7.25 -16.90 -21.53
#